data_AF-A0AAD7W0Q9-F1
#
_entry.id   AF-A0AAD7W0Q9-F1
#
_cell.length_a   1.000
_cell.length_b   1.000
_cell.length_c   1.000
_cell.angle_alpha   90.00
_cell.angle_beta   90.00
_cell.angle_gamma   90.00
#
_symmetry.space_group_name_H-M   'P 1'
#
loop_
_entity.id
_entity.type
_entity.pdbx_description
1 polymer ?
#
loop_
_entity_poly.entity_id
_entity_poly.type
_entity_poly.pdbx_seq_one_letter_code
_entity_poly.pdbx_strand_id
1 'polypeptide(L)'
;MEWAGPEAGNNLDEYTDTVISFISFCEEVCVPVRTRKIYNNDKPWFTAQLRRLRSEKEEARRSRDKDRFKEAKYRFAKAAKEAKHRFSEKLQQQFSEGNPASVWKGLKTITNYKPKSPQTSDNLSLANELNELYCRCISLHPSVKLLKFADDTTLVGLISKGDESAYRREIK
;
A
#
# COMPACT_ATOMS: atom_id res chain seq x y z
N MET A 1 4.96 -26.20 43.61
CA MET A 1 5.21 -27.00 42.40
C MET A 1 6.61 -26.66 41.95
N GLU A 2 7.57 -27.47 42.41
CA GLU A 2 8.98 -27.37 42.04
C GLU A 2 9.12 -27.84 40.59
N TRP A 3 9.70 -27.00 39.73
CA TRP A 3 10.05 -27.41 38.37
C TRP A 3 11.41 -28.12 38.48
N ALA A 4 11.39 -29.46 38.53
CA ALA A 4 12.60 -30.27 38.47
C ALA A 4 13.29 -30.02 37.12
N GLY A 5 14.52 -29.52 37.16
CA GLY A 5 15.36 -29.37 35.97
C GLY A 5 15.63 -30.74 35.32
N PRO A 6 15.68 -30.83 33.98
CA PRO A 6 15.86 -32.10 33.30
C PRO A 6 17.23 -32.72 33.65
N GLU A 7 17.21 -33.92 34.22
CA GLU A 7 18.40 -34.75 34.46
C GLU A 7 19.02 -35.15 33.11
N ALA A 8 20.31 -34.88 32.96
CA ALA A 8 21.06 -35.06 31.72
C ALA A 8 21.33 -36.55 31.42
N GLY A 9 20.37 -37.19 30.74
CA GLY A 9 20.57 -38.44 30.02
C GLY A 9 21.05 -38.19 28.58
N ASN A 10 22.37 -38.14 28.39
CA ASN A 10 23.16 -38.37 27.17
C ASN A 10 22.47 -38.55 25.79
N ASN A 11 22.05 -37.45 25.15
CA ASN A 11 22.08 -37.32 23.68
C ASN A 11 22.07 -35.82 23.30
N LEU A 12 23.10 -35.36 22.58
CA LEU A 12 23.23 -33.94 22.18
C LEU A 12 22.02 -33.52 21.33
N ASP A 13 21.53 -34.43 20.49
CA ASP A 13 20.37 -34.19 19.63
C ASP A 13 19.10 -34.01 20.48
N GLU A 14 18.92 -34.79 21.53
CA GLU A 14 17.76 -34.71 22.43
C GLU A 14 17.75 -33.42 23.25
N TYR A 15 18.92 -32.99 23.75
CA TYR A 15 19.06 -31.68 24.38
C TYR A 15 18.76 -30.54 23.39
N THR A 16 19.28 -30.65 22.17
CA THR A 16 19.05 -29.65 21.12
C THR A 16 17.57 -29.56 20.76
N ASP A 17 16.89 -30.69 20.60
CA ASP A 17 15.45 -30.75 20.33
C ASP A 17 14.62 -30.17 21.49
N THR A 18 15.03 -30.43 22.73
CA THR A 18 14.38 -29.87 23.93
C THR A 18 14.54 -28.35 23.99
N VAL A 19 15.75 -27.83 23.72
CA VAL A 19 15.99 -26.38 23.71
C VAL A 19 15.28 -25.70 22.53
N ILE A 20 15.28 -26.30 21.34
CA ILE A 20 14.57 -25.79 20.16
C ILE A 20 13.06 -25.73 20.44
N SER A 21 12.48 -26.81 20.98
CA SER A 21 11.05 -26.85 21.30
C SER A 21 10.66 -25.81 22.35
N PHE A 22 11.50 -25.59 23.36
CA PHE A 22 11.27 -24.52 24.35
C PHE A 22 11.35 -23.12 23.74
N ILE A 23 12.29 -22.87 22.82
CA ILE A 23 12.39 -21.58 22.11
C ILE A 23 11.16 -21.36 21.22
N SER A 24 10.72 -22.38 20.48
CA SER A 24 9.50 -22.29 19.67
C SER A 24 8.26 -22.03 20.51
N PHE A 25 8.12 -22.68 21.67
CA PHE A 25 7.07 -22.38 22.62
C PHE A 25 7.12 -20.92 23.10
N CYS A 26 8.31 -20.42 23.46
CA CYS A 26 8.49 -19.02 23.84
C CYS A 26 8.13 -18.07 22.69
N GLU A 27 8.46 -18.42 21.44
CA GLU A 27 8.10 -17.65 20.25
C GLU A 27 6.57 -17.57 20.10
N GLU A 28 5.87 -18.69 20.21
CA GLU A 28 4.41 -18.76 20.08
C GLU A 28 3.66 -17.98 21.17
N VAL A 29 4.17 -18.02 22.42
CA VAL A 29 3.51 -17.39 23.56
C VAL A 29 3.85 -15.90 23.69
N CYS A 30 5.10 -15.51 23.41
CA CYS A 30 5.58 -14.14 23.64
C CYS A 30 5.50 -13.25 22.39
N VAL A 31 5.51 -13.81 21.18
CA VAL A 31 5.54 -13.03 19.94
C VAL A 31 4.12 -12.95 19.34
N PRO A 32 3.46 -11.78 19.38
CA PRO A 32 2.13 -11.64 18.80
C PRO A 32 2.17 -11.81 17.28
N VAL A 33 1.45 -12.80 16.78
CA VAL A 33 1.30 -13.04 15.34
C VAL A 33 0.48 -11.92 14.70
N ARG A 34 1.04 -11.28 13.67
CA ARG A 34 0.34 -10.24 12.89
C ARG A 34 0.20 -10.67 11.44
N THR A 35 -1.04 -10.68 10.94
CA THR A 35 -1.31 -10.92 9.51
C THR A 35 -0.98 -9.66 8.71
N ARG A 36 0.11 -9.70 7.94
CA ARG A 36 0.45 -8.64 6.98
C ARG A 36 -0.14 -8.98 5.62
N LYS A 37 -1.08 -8.16 5.16
CA LYS A 37 -1.62 -8.26 3.79
C LYS A 37 -0.59 -7.74 2.79
N ILE A 38 0.07 -8.63 2.07
CA ILE A 38 1.00 -8.27 1.00
C ILE A 38 0.18 -8.14 -0.28
N TYR A 39 0.00 -6.91 -0.73
CA TYR A 39 -0.64 -6.64 -2.01
C TYR A 39 0.33 -6.94 -3.16
N ASN A 40 -0.20 -7.51 -4.22
CA ASN A 40 0.55 -7.70 -5.46
C ASN A 40 0.78 -6.32 -6.11
N ASN A 41 1.89 -5.69 -5.73
CA ASN A 41 2.42 -4.46 -6.31
C ASN A 41 3.43 -4.77 -7.42
N ASP A 42 3.28 -5.93 -8.09
CA ASP A 42 4.09 -6.24 -9.26
C ASP A 42 3.91 -5.12 -10.28
N LYS A 43 5.03 -4.56 -10.70
CA LYS A 43 5.03 -3.51 -11.71
C LYS A 43 4.40 -4.07 -13.00
N PRO A 44 3.71 -3.26 -13.82
CA PRO A 44 3.04 -3.75 -15.03
C PRO A 44 3.96 -4.47 -16.03
N TRP A 45 5.25 -4.14 -16.01
CA TRP A 45 6.30 -4.81 -16.82
C TRP A 45 6.85 -6.10 -16.19
N PHE A 46 6.41 -6.48 -14.99
CA PHE A 46 6.89 -7.66 -14.27
C PHE A 46 6.09 -8.91 -14.67
N THR A 47 6.61 -9.64 -15.66
CA THR A 47 5.93 -10.76 -16.32
C THR A 47 6.11 -12.10 -15.60
N ALA A 48 5.33 -13.11 -15.98
CA ALA A 48 5.50 -14.49 -15.49
C ALA A 48 6.91 -15.05 -15.78
N GLN A 49 7.50 -14.69 -16.93
CA GLN A 49 8.88 -15.04 -17.26
C GLN A 49 9.87 -14.47 -16.24
N LEU A 50 9.69 -13.22 -15.80
CA LEU A 50 10.56 -12.62 -14.78
C LEU A 50 10.36 -13.25 -13.40
N ARG A 51 9.15 -13.73 -13.07
CA ARG A 51 8.91 -14.53 -11.86
C ARG A 51 9.69 -15.85 -11.90
N ARG A 52 9.65 -16.56 -13.02
CA ARG A 52 10.42 -17.79 -13.24
C ARG A 52 11.92 -17.54 -13.10
N LEU A 53 12.47 -16.56 -13.82
CA LEU A 53 13.89 -16.21 -13.76
C LEU A 53 14.33 -15.77 -12.35
N ARG A 54 13.44 -15.11 -11.59
CA ARG A 54 13.70 -14.80 -10.18
C ARG A 54 13.80 -16.07 -9.33
N SER A 55 12.90 -17.04 -9.52
CA SER A 55 12.96 -18.33 -8.81
C SER A 55 14.25 -19.09 -9.12
N GLU A 56 14.58 -19.23 -10.40
CA GLU A 56 15.81 -19.92 -10.84
C GLU A 56 17.08 -19.28 -10.25
N LYS A 57 17.12 -17.94 -10.18
CA LYS A 57 18.21 -17.20 -9.52
C LYS A 57 18.28 -17.47 -8.01
N GLU A 58 17.14 -17.53 -7.32
CA GLU A 58 17.10 -17.84 -5.89
C GLU A 58 17.47 -19.30 -5.61
N GLU A 59 17.06 -20.24 -6.47
CA GLU A 59 17.49 -21.65 -6.41
C GLU A 59 19.00 -21.78 -6.60
N ALA A 60 19.57 -21.11 -7.60
CA ALA A 60 21.03 -21.09 -7.80
C ALA A 60 21.78 -20.46 -6.60
N ARG A 61 21.17 -19.48 -5.92
CA ARG A 61 21.73 -18.92 -4.69
C ARG A 61 21.71 -19.95 -3.55
N ARG A 62 20.61 -20.70 -3.41
CA ARG A 62 20.47 -21.75 -2.38
C ARG A 62 21.45 -22.91 -2.62
N SER A 63 21.69 -23.28 -3.87
CA SER A 63 22.61 -24.38 -4.21
C SER A 63 24.10 -24.03 -4.05
N ARG A 64 24.45 -22.79 -3.65
CA ARG A 64 25.84 -22.27 -3.50
C ARG A 64 26.73 -22.40 -4.75
N ASP A 65 26.13 -22.69 -5.90
CA ASP A 65 26.81 -22.73 -7.20
C ASP A 65 27.00 -21.29 -7.72
N LYS A 66 28.24 -20.80 -7.64
CA LYS A 66 28.58 -19.41 -7.97
C LYS A 66 28.39 -19.10 -9.46
N ASP A 67 28.69 -20.04 -10.34
CA ASP A 67 28.67 -19.78 -11.78
C ASP A 67 27.25 -19.86 -12.32
N ARG A 68 26.46 -20.84 -11.86
CA ARG A 68 25.03 -20.88 -12.12
C ARG A 68 24.30 -19.63 -11.59
N PHE A 69 24.68 -19.15 -10.41
CA PHE A 69 24.11 -17.91 -9.87
C PHE A 69 24.47 -16.67 -10.70
N LYS A 70 25.73 -16.53 -11.14
CA LYS A 70 26.16 -15.44 -12.03
C LYS A 70 25.35 -15.44 -13.33
N GLU A 71 25.19 -16.61 -13.94
CA GLU A 71 24.43 -16.75 -15.18
C GLU A 71 22.95 -16.41 -14.98
N ALA A 72 22.30 -16.99 -13.97
CA ALA A 72 20.90 -16.71 -13.66
C ALA A 72 20.68 -15.22 -13.33
N LYS A 73 21.61 -14.58 -12.60
CA LYS A 73 21.60 -13.14 -12.32
C LYS A 73 21.66 -12.32 -13.62
N TYR A 74 22.56 -12.67 -14.55
CA TYR A 74 22.68 -11.99 -15.83
C TYR A 74 21.41 -12.15 -16.67
N ARG A 75 20.91 -13.39 -16.82
CA ARG A 75 19.68 -13.69 -17.55
C ARG A 75 18.49 -12.90 -17.01
N PHE A 76 18.32 -12.85 -15.69
CA PHE A 76 17.27 -12.06 -15.05
C PHE A 76 17.42 -10.56 -15.35
N ALA A 77 18.63 -10.00 -15.22
CA ALA A 77 18.88 -8.59 -15.47
C ALA A 77 18.59 -8.20 -16.93
N LYS A 78 19.02 -9.04 -17.88
CA LYS A 78 18.75 -8.87 -19.31
C LYS A 78 17.25 -8.88 -19.61
N ALA A 79 16.54 -9.90 -19.14
CA ALA A 79 15.09 -10.01 -19.34
C ALA A 79 14.34 -8.84 -18.68
N ALA A 80 14.78 -8.37 -17.50
CA ALA A 80 14.16 -7.24 -16.83
C ALA A 80 14.35 -5.92 -17.60
N LYS A 81 15.52 -5.72 -18.22
CA LYS A 81 15.78 -4.57 -19.09
C LYS A 81 14.87 -4.60 -20.32
N GLU A 82 14.79 -5.74 -21.00
CA GLU A 82 13.93 -5.93 -22.17
C GLU A 82 12.45 -5.74 -21.85
N ALA A 83 11.97 -6.29 -20.73
CA ALA A 83 10.56 -6.14 -20.33
C ALA A 83 10.19 -4.68 -20.02
N LYS A 84 11.08 -3.93 -19.35
CA LYS A 84 10.91 -2.50 -19.12
C LYS A 84 10.87 -1.71 -20.43
N HIS A 85 11.78 -2.03 -21.36
CA HIS A 85 11.83 -1.35 -22.65
C HIS A 85 10.55 -1.58 -23.46
N ARG A 86 10.14 -2.83 -23.63
CA ARG A 86 8.88 -3.19 -24.31
C ARG A 86 7.66 -2.50 -23.70
N PHE A 87 7.63 -2.40 -22.38
CA PHE A 87 6.54 -1.70 -21.68
C PHE A 87 6.57 -0.19 -21.95
N SER A 88 7.76 0.42 -21.94
CA SER A 88 7.93 1.84 -22.29
C SER A 88 7.49 2.13 -23.72
N GLU A 89 7.86 1.27 -24.68
CA GLU A 89 7.43 1.40 -26.08
C GLU A 89 5.92 1.32 -26.21
N LYS A 90 5.28 0.35 -25.54
CA LYS A 90 3.82 0.22 -25.52
C LYS A 90 3.13 1.44 -24.91
N LEU A 91 3.68 1.99 -23.82
CA LEU A 91 3.15 3.23 -23.24
C LEU A 91 3.27 4.38 -24.23
N GLN A 92 4.42 4.55 -24.87
CA GLN A 92 4.64 5.61 -25.84
C GLN A 92 3.67 5.51 -27.02
N GLN A 93 3.46 4.30 -27.57
CA GLN A 93 2.47 4.04 -28.62
C GLN A 93 1.07 4.48 -28.21
N GLN A 94 0.63 4.17 -26.98
CA GLN A 94 -0.68 4.58 -26.47
C GLN A 94 -0.88 6.10 -26.42
N PHE A 95 0.19 6.88 -26.28
CA PHE A 95 0.13 8.35 -26.33
C PHE A 95 0.23 8.89 -27.77
N SER A 96 0.86 8.16 -28.68
CA SER A 96 1.04 8.57 -30.08
C SER A 96 -0.13 8.23 -31.00
N GLU A 97 -1.00 7.29 -30.62
CA GLU A 97 -2.15 6.80 -31.42
C GLU A 97 -3.24 7.86 -31.70
N GLY A 98 -3.14 9.08 -31.14
CA GLY A 98 -4.12 10.16 -31.35
C GLY A 98 -5.53 9.85 -30.80
N ASN A 99 -5.70 8.73 -30.10
CA ASN A 99 -6.97 8.26 -29.57
C ASN A 99 -7.06 8.55 -28.05
N PRO A 100 -8.05 9.33 -27.58
CA PRO A 100 -8.22 9.62 -26.15
C PRO A 100 -8.45 8.37 -25.29
N ALA A 101 -9.01 7.29 -25.84
CA ALA A 101 -9.19 6.03 -25.13
C ALA A 101 -7.84 5.32 -24.85
N SER A 102 -6.90 5.37 -25.81
CA SER A 102 -5.55 4.82 -25.66
C SER A 102 -4.74 5.60 -24.62
N VAL A 103 -4.84 6.94 -24.64
CA VAL A 103 -4.25 7.82 -23.62
C VAL A 103 -4.80 7.49 -22.22
N TRP A 104 -6.12 7.34 -22.10
CA TRP A 104 -6.75 7.01 -20.82
C TRP A 104 -6.34 5.61 -20.31
N LYS A 105 -6.14 4.65 -21.21
CA LYS A 105 -5.61 3.33 -20.87
C LYS A 105 -4.16 3.40 -20.35
N GLY A 106 -3.32 4.24 -20.96
CA GLY A 106 -1.97 4.52 -20.48
C GLY A 106 -1.95 5.14 -19.08
N LEU A 107 -2.79 6.17 -18.87
CA LEU A 107 -2.94 6.84 -17.57
C LEU A 107 -3.40 5.89 -16.46
N LYS A 108 -4.37 5.01 -16.72
CA LYS A 108 -4.79 3.97 -15.78
C LYS A 108 -3.64 3.05 -15.38
N THR A 109 -2.80 2.69 -16.35
CA THR A 109 -1.67 1.79 -16.15
C THR A 109 -0.58 2.44 -15.28
N ILE A 110 -0.28 3.72 -15.50
CA ILE A 110 0.74 4.46 -14.74
C ILE A 110 0.29 4.72 -13.31
N THR A 111 -0.97 5.11 -13.12
CA THR A 111 -1.55 5.45 -11.82
C THR A 111 -1.97 4.23 -11.01
N ASN A 112 -1.93 3.02 -11.61
CA ASN A 112 -2.55 1.81 -11.07
C ASN A 112 -4.03 2.04 -10.69
N TYR A 113 -4.71 2.94 -11.43
CA TYR A 113 -6.09 3.29 -11.14
C TYR A 113 -6.99 2.09 -11.42
N LYS A 114 -7.61 1.59 -10.36
CA LYS A 114 -8.69 0.62 -10.43
C LYS A 114 -9.99 1.39 -10.21
N PRO A 115 -10.96 1.32 -11.14
CA PRO A 115 -12.26 1.92 -10.90
C PRO A 115 -12.80 1.34 -9.61
N LYS A 116 -13.14 2.22 -8.66
CA LYS A 116 -13.82 1.80 -7.44
C LYS A 116 -15.12 1.14 -7.89
N SER A 117 -15.47 -0.02 -7.33
CA SER A 117 -16.83 -0.51 -7.45
C SER A 117 -17.77 0.60 -6.97
N PRO A 118 -18.98 0.74 -7.52
CA PRO A 118 -19.97 1.64 -6.94
C PRO A 118 -20.15 1.19 -5.48
N GLN A 119 -19.53 1.92 -4.56
CA GLN A 119 -19.69 1.72 -3.14
C GLN A 119 -21.10 2.21 -2.84
N THR A 120 -21.92 1.25 -2.46
CA THR A 120 -23.28 1.40 -1.96
C THR A 120 -23.35 2.51 -0.91
N SER A 121 -24.44 3.27 -0.97
CA SER A 121 -25.14 4.08 0.06
C SER A 121 -24.55 4.37 1.45
N ASP A 122 -23.68 3.53 2.02
CA ASP A 122 -23.18 3.59 3.39
C ASP A 122 -22.24 4.76 3.68
N ASN A 123 -21.66 5.39 2.65
CA ASN A 123 -20.75 6.53 2.84
C ASN A 123 -21.45 7.90 2.84
N LEU A 124 -22.76 7.97 2.54
CA LEU A 124 -23.46 9.25 2.53
C LEU A 124 -23.61 9.81 3.95
N SER A 125 -23.90 8.95 4.93
CA SER A 125 -24.01 9.35 6.33
C SER A 125 -22.67 9.87 6.86
N LEU A 126 -21.57 9.16 6.58
CA LEU A 126 -20.23 9.59 6.96
C LEU A 126 -19.82 10.89 6.26
N ALA A 127 -20.13 11.04 4.98
CA ALA A 127 -19.86 12.27 4.24
C ALA A 127 -20.64 13.46 4.82
N ASN A 128 -21.91 13.26 5.19
CA ASN A 128 -22.73 14.29 5.82
C ASN A 128 -22.23 14.63 7.23
N GLU A 129 -21.85 13.64 8.03
CA GLU A 129 -21.31 13.83 9.38
C GLU A 129 -19.98 14.60 9.35
N LEU A 130 -19.08 14.25 8.43
CA LEU A 130 -17.83 14.98 8.22
C LEU A 130 -18.12 16.41 7.76
N ASN A 131 -19.05 16.61 6.82
CA ASN A 131 -19.42 17.93 6.33
C ASN A 131 -19.99 18.82 7.45
N GLU A 132 -20.87 18.28 8.30
CA GLU A 132 -21.37 19.01 9.46
C GLU A 132 -20.27 19.34 10.47
N LEU A 133 -19.35 18.40 10.74
CA LEU A 133 -18.25 18.60 11.66
C LEU A 133 -17.29 19.70 11.17
N TYR A 134 -16.92 19.66 9.89
CA TYR A 134 -16.07 20.69 9.28
C TYR A 134 -16.78 22.05 9.21
N CYS A 135 -18.07 22.11 8.86
CA CYS A 135 -18.81 23.38 8.87
C CYS A 135 -18.95 23.96 10.29
N ARG A 136 -19.19 23.12 11.31
CA ARG A 136 -19.31 23.54 12.71
C ARG A 136 -17.99 24.03 13.31
N CYS A 137 -16.85 23.50 12.86
CA CYS A 137 -15.53 23.96 13.29
C CYS A 137 -15.10 25.28 12.63
N ILE A 138 -15.81 25.73 11.59
CA ILE A 138 -15.47 26.96 10.84
C ILE A 138 -16.39 28.12 11.22
N SER A 139 -17.67 27.90 11.56
CA SER A 139 -18.56 28.98 12.04
C SER A 139 -18.80 28.94 13.56
N LEU A 140 -18.45 30.03 14.24
CA LEU A 140 -18.65 30.21 15.68
C LEU A 140 -20.05 30.77 15.99
N HIS A 141 -20.71 31.35 14.99
CA HIS A 141 -22.01 31.99 15.11
C HIS A 141 -23.11 31.27 14.30
N PRO A 142 -24.29 30.98 14.89
CA PRO A 142 -25.37 30.24 14.22
C PRO A 142 -25.94 30.93 12.97
N SER A 143 -25.75 32.25 12.84
CA SER A 143 -26.23 33.04 11.69
C SER A 143 -25.24 33.12 10.52
N VAL A 144 -24.05 32.54 10.67
CA VAL A 144 -23.00 32.54 9.65
C VAL A 144 -22.76 31.11 9.20
N LYS A 145 -22.89 30.86 7.89
CA LYS A 145 -22.47 29.60 7.27
C LYS A 145 -21.25 29.88 6.42
N LEU A 146 -20.09 29.39 6.85
CA LEU A 146 -18.83 29.52 6.13
C LEU A 146 -18.54 28.24 5.36
N LEU A 147 -18.43 28.35 4.04
CA LEU A 147 -17.95 27.28 3.17
C LEU A 147 -16.49 27.58 2.82
N LYS A 148 -15.58 26.72 3.28
CA LYS A 148 -14.16 26.77 2.93
C LYS A 148 -13.88 25.74 1.84
N PHE A 149 -13.36 26.20 0.71
CA PHE A 149 -12.94 25.30 -0.36
C PHE A 149 -11.61 24.63 -0.03
N ALA A 150 -11.39 23.43 -0.57
CA ALA A 150 -10.22 22.59 -0.27
C ALA A 150 -8.88 23.19 -0.72
N ASP A 151 -8.90 24.27 -1.51
CA ASP A 151 -7.71 24.99 -1.97
C ASP A 151 -7.26 26.10 -1.00
N ASP A 152 -7.95 26.28 0.14
CA ASP A 152 -7.68 27.30 1.16
C ASP A 152 -7.70 28.76 0.65
N THR A 153 -8.05 29.01 -0.61
CA THR A 153 -7.97 30.35 -1.23
C THR A 153 -9.29 31.10 -1.23
N THR A 154 -10.41 30.42 -1.02
CA THR A 154 -11.75 31.02 -1.04
C THR A 154 -12.59 30.60 0.15
N LEU A 155 -13.14 31.61 0.84
CA LEU A 155 -14.18 31.48 1.86
C LEU A 155 -15.44 32.15 1.31
N VAL A 156 -16.55 31.40 1.26
CA VAL A 156 -17.86 31.96 0.90
C VAL A 156 -18.76 31.89 2.12
N GLY A 157 -19.15 33.07 2.62
CA GLY A 157 -20.01 33.22 3.79
C GLY A 157 -21.44 33.58 3.41
N LEU A 158 -22.42 32.83 3.91
CA LEU A 158 -23.84 33.17 3.82
C LEU A 158 -24.25 33.94 5.08
N ILE A 159 -24.58 35.23 4.93
CA ILE A 159 -25.00 36.12 6.02
C ILE A 159 -26.54 36.16 6.03
N SER A 160 -27.14 35.66 7.10
CA SER A 160 -28.59 35.76 7.30
C SER A 160 -28.95 37.10 7.97
N LYS A 161 -30.08 37.70 7.58
CA LYS A 161 -30.62 38.96 8.13
C LYS A 161 -29.81 40.25 7.85
N GLY A 162 -28.81 40.18 6.98
CA GLY A 162 -28.03 41.36 6.56
C GLY A 162 -27.07 41.92 7.62
N ASP A 163 -26.86 41.22 8.74
CA ASP A 163 -25.94 41.64 9.80
C ASP A 163 -24.54 41.05 9.58
N GLU A 164 -23.63 41.88 9.06
CA GLU A 164 -22.24 41.52 8.76
C GLU A 164 -21.32 41.52 10.00
N SER A 165 -21.80 42.01 11.15
CA SER A 165 -20.98 42.17 12.36
C SER A 165 -20.54 40.83 12.97
N ALA A 166 -21.29 39.76 12.72
CA ALA A 166 -20.95 38.39 13.13
C ALA A 166 -19.81 37.82 12.27
N TYR A 167 -19.87 38.01 10.95
CA TYR A 167 -18.83 37.57 10.01
C TYR A 167 -17.48 38.24 10.30
N ARG A 168 -17.49 39.56 10.56
CA ARG A 168 -16.27 40.32 10.88
C ARG A 168 -15.59 39.90 12.18
N ARG A 169 -16.32 39.26 13.11
CA ARG A 169 -15.75 38.71 14.35
C ARG A 169 -15.05 37.37 14.13
N GLU A 170 -15.44 36.64 13.09
CA GLU A 170 -14.90 35.31 12.77
C GLU A 170 -13.64 35.38 11.88
N ILE A 171 -13.49 36.41 11.04
CA ILE A 171 -12.31 36.60 10.16
C ILE A 171 -11.26 37.50 10.81
N LYS A 172 -10.70 37.06 11.95
CA LYS A 172 -9.55 37.71 12.59
C LYS A 172 -8.31 36.83 12.54
#